data_AF-K1ENA5-F1
#
_entry.id   AF-K1ENA5-F1
#
_cell.length_a   1.000
_cell.length_b   1.000
_cell.length_c   1.000
_cell.angle_alpha   90.00
_cell.angle_beta   90.00
_cell.angle_gamma   90.00
#
_symmetry.space_group_name_H-M   'P 1'
#
loop_
_entity.id
_entity.type
_entity.pdbx_description
1 polymer ?
#
loop_
_entity_poly.entity_id
_entity_poly.type
_entity_poly.pdbx_seq_one_letter_code
_entity_poly.pdbx_strand_id
1 'polypeptide(L)' 'MTRRAICFDLDGTLVDSLPDIIGSIAAAMVEHGLPDPGDPPVRALVGLPLEHMFTALARDLV' A
#
# COMPACT_ATOMS: atom_id res chain seq x y z
N MET A 1 -3.13 36.29 5.29
CA MET A 1 -3.41 35.47 4.09
C MET A 1 -4.39 34.37 4.47
N THR A 2 -5.64 34.42 4.00
CA THR A 2 -6.62 33.33 4.19
C THR A 2 -6.58 32.38 3.00
N ARG A 3 -6.48 31.08 3.26
CA ARG A 3 -6.54 30.05 2.20
C ARG A 3 -8.02 29.79 1.87
N ARG A 4 -8.38 29.84 0.59
CA ARG A 4 -9.76 29.61 0.12
C ARG A 4 -10.13 28.13 0.04
N ALA A 5 -9.13 27.26 -0.04
CA ALA A 5 -9.29 25.81 -0.02
C ALA A 5 -8.03 25.17 0.57
N ILE A 6 -8.21 23.99 1.16
CA ILE A 6 -7.14 23.12 1.64
C ILE A 6 -7.50 21.71 1.16
N CYS A 7 -6.56 21.03 0.53
CA CYS A 7 -6.69 19.63 0.15
C CYS A 7 -5.91 18.79 1.16
N PHE A 8 -6.50 17.67 1.56
CA PHE A 8 -5.85 16.66 2.39
C PHE A 8 -5.79 15.37 1.59
N ASP A 9 -4.65 14.70 1.70
CA ASP A 9 -4.55 13.30 1.34
C ASP A 9 -5.38 12.45 2.33
N LEU A 10 -5.75 11.24 1.95
CA LEU A 10 -6.58 10.35 2.76
C LEU A 10 -5.70 9.41 3.59
N ASP A 11 -5.03 8.48 2.91
CA ASP A 11 -4.28 7.39 3.53
C ASP A 11 -3.00 7.91 4.18
N GLY A 12 -2.81 7.60 5.46
CA GLY A 12 -1.66 8.09 6.23
C GLY A 12 -1.70 9.59 6.55
N THR A 13 -2.75 10.32 6.13
CA THR A 13 -2.96 11.73 6.46
C THR A 13 -4.22 11.94 7.32
N LEU A 14 -5.40 11.53 6.82
CA LEU A 14 -6.66 11.60 7.58
C LEU A 14 -7.00 10.28 8.27
N VAL A 15 -6.54 9.15 7.72
CA VAL A 15 -6.83 7.81 8.20
C VAL A 15 -5.55 7.01 8.39
N ASP A 16 -5.40 6.33 9.52
CA ASP A 16 -4.35 5.32 9.72
C ASP A 16 -4.78 4.01 9.05
N SER A 17 -4.72 4.00 7.73
CA SER A 17 -5.13 2.87 6.88
C SER A 17 -4.02 1.85 6.66
N LEU A 18 -2.84 2.06 7.24
CA LEU A 18 -1.67 1.23 6.97
C LEU A 18 -1.84 -0.25 7.36
N PRO A 19 -2.42 -0.61 8.52
CA PRO A 19 -2.67 -2.02 8.86
C PRO A 19 -3.59 -2.70 7.84
N ASP A 20 -4.62 -1.99 7.38
CA ASP A 20 -5.61 -2.51 6.42
C ASP A 20 -5.01 -2.70 5.03
N ILE A 21 -4.17 -1.77 4.59
CA ILE A 21 -3.44 -1.88 3.31
C ILE A 21 -2.49 -3.08 3.35
N ILE A 22 -1.71 -3.24 4.42
CA ILE A 22 -0.79 -4.38 4.57
C ILE A 22 -1.56 -5.70 4.54
N GLY A 23 -2.65 -5.80 5.31
CA GLY A 23 -3.48 -7.00 5.35
C GLY A 23 -4.09 -7.34 3.99
N SER A 24 -4.57 -6.32 3.26
CA SER A 24 -5.18 -6.50 1.94
C SER A 24 -4.18 -6.97 0.89
N ILE A 25 -2.98 -6.38 0.87
CA ILE A 25 -1.91 -6.80 -0.05
C ILE A 25 -1.44 -8.23 0.26
N ALA A 26 -1.23 -8.55 1.55
CA ALA A 26 -0.85 -9.89 1.95
C ALA A 26 -1.91 -10.94 1.55
N ALA A 27 -3.19 -10.64 1.81
CA ALA A 27 -4.30 -11.51 1.41
C ALA A 27 -4.32 -11.75 -0.10
N ALA A 28 -4.18 -10.69 -0.90
CA ALA A 28 -4.16 -10.80 -2.36
C ALA A 28 -2.96 -11.64 -2.87
N MET A 29 -1.76 -11.43 -2.32
CA MET A 29 -0.59 -12.22 -2.72
C MET A 29 -0.79 -13.72 -2.40
N VAL A 30 -1.26 -14.03 -1.20
CA VAL A 30 -1.52 -15.41 -0.77
C VAL A 30 -2.61 -16.06 -1.61
N GLU A 31 -3.69 -15.35 -1.94
CA GLU A 31 -4.76 -15.84 -2.81
C GLU A 31 -4.25 -16.25 -4.20
N HIS A 32 -3.24 -15.55 -4.72
CA HIS A 32 -2.60 -15.86 -6.00
C HIS A 32 -1.42 -16.85 -5.90
N GLY A 33 -1.23 -17.50 -4.75
CA GLY A 33 -0.19 -18.51 -4.55
C GLY A 33 1.22 -17.93 -4.34
N LEU A 34 1.33 -16.63 -4.09
CA LEU A 34 2.58 -15.95 -3.76
C LEU A 34 2.78 -15.93 -2.23
N PRO A 35 4.03 -15.85 -1.74
CA PRO A 35 4.29 -15.70 -0.32
C PRO A 35 3.74 -14.39 0.24
N ASP A 36 3.41 -14.40 1.54
CA ASP A 36 3.12 -13.18 2.30
C ASP A 36 4.36 -12.27 2.31
N PRO A 37 4.27 -11.02 1.81
CA PRO A 37 5.40 -10.10 1.76
C PRO A 37 5.82 -9.56 3.14
N GLY A 38 4.96 -9.65 4.15
CA GLY A 38 5.16 -9.02 5.47
C GLY A 38 5.02 -7.49 5.45
N ASP A 39 5.07 -6.89 6.65
CA ASP A 39 4.85 -5.44 6.84
C ASP A 39 5.93 -4.57 6.16
N PRO A 40 7.25 -4.73 6.42
CA PRO A 40 8.24 -3.75 5.98
C PRO A 40 8.28 -3.52 4.45
N PRO A 41 8.21 -4.56 3.59
CA PRO A 41 8.20 -4.38 2.15
C PRO A 41 6.94 -3.67 1.65
N VAL A 42 5.76 -4.00 2.19
CA VAL A 42 4.51 -3.36 1.77
C VAL A 42 4.47 -1.90 2.23
N ARG A 43 4.83 -1.64 3.48
CA ARG A 43 4.88 -0.28 4.06
C ARG A 43 5.75 0.67 3.25
N ALA A 44 6.89 0.19 2.74
CA ALA A 44 7.81 1.00 1.94
C ALA A 44 7.21 1.46 0.58
N LEU A 45 6.10 0.85 0.15
CA LEU A 45 5.46 1.09 -1.14
C LEU A 45 4.10 1.78 -1.03
N VAL A 46 3.55 1.92 0.19
CA VAL A 46 2.25 2.56 0.41
C VAL A 46 2.27 4.01 -0.08
N GLY A 47 1.23 4.38 -0.85
CA GLY A 47 1.12 5.67 -1.53
C GLY A 47 1.51 5.63 -3.02
N LEU A 48 2.14 4.54 -3.49
CA LEU A 48 2.32 4.29 -4.91
C LEU A 48 1.06 3.66 -5.54
N PRO A 49 0.88 3.75 -6.87
CA PRO A 49 -0.18 3.01 -7.53
C PRO A 49 -0.04 1.50 -7.32
N LEU A 50 -1.16 0.80 -7.14
CA LEU A 50 -1.19 -0.64 -6.84
C LEU A 50 -0.38 -1.49 -7.83
N GLU A 51 -0.42 -1.15 -9.12
CA GLU A 51 0.38 -1.84 -10.14
C GLU A 51 1.89 -1.81 -9.84
N HIS A 52 2.40 -0.67 -9.34
CA HIS A 52 3.80 -0.52 -8.97
C HIS A 52 4.11 -1.32 -7.72
N MET A 53 3.20 -1.32 -6.74
CA MET A 53 3.35 -2.10 -5.51
C MET A 53 3.45 -3.59 -5.82
N PHE A 54 2.49 -4.15 -6.56
CA PHE A 54 2.50 -5.57 -6.91
C PHE A 54 3.69 -5.94 -7.80
N THR A 55 4.06 -5.09 -8.76
CA THR A 55 5.25 -5.33 -9.61
C THR A 55 6.53 -5.38 -8.78
N ALA A 56 6.66 -4.51 -7.77
CA ALA A 56 7.82 -4.53 -6.89
C ALA A 56 7.84 -5.77 -5.96
N LEU A 57 6.69 -6.15 -5.40
CA LEU A 57 6.57 -7.28 -4.47
C LEU A 57 6.70 -8.65 -5.16
N ALA A 58 6.25 -8.77 -6.41
CA ALA A 58 6.28 -10.02 -7.17
C ALA A 58 7.53 -10.19 -8.04
N ARG A 59 8.44 -9.21 -8.08
CA ARG A 59 9.58 -9.14 -9.02
C ARG A 59 10.41 -10.42 -9.09
N ASP A 60 10.66 -11.06 -7.94
CA ASP A 60 11.53 -12.23 -7.82
C ASP A 60 10.74 -13.55 -7.69
N LEU A 61 9.43 -13.50 -7.89
CA LEU A 61 8.51 -14.61 -7.67
C LEU A 61 7.90 -15.17 -8.96
N VAL A 62 8.15 -14.51 -10.10
CA VAL A 62 7.64 -14.86 -11.44
C VAL A 62 8.76 -14.79 -12.47
#